data_AF-A0A267MAF5-F1
#
_entry.id   AF-A0A267MAF5-F1
#
_cell.length_a   1.000
_cell.length_b   1.000
_cell.length_c   1.000
_cell.angle_alpha   90.00
_cell.angle_beta   90.00
_cell.angle_gamma   90.00
#
_symmetry.space_group_name_H-M   'P 1'
#
loop_
_entity.id
_entity.type
_entity.pdbx_description
1 polymer ?
#
loop_
_entity_poly.entity_id
_entity_poly.type
_entity_poly.pdbx_seq_one_letter_code
_entity_poly.pdbx_strand_id
1 'polypeptide(L)' 'MEEINLSLPSKFIDASVDEDFDKALKIAKLMAKQHHRPLTDELKILSDSAAMVLSIDEMTAVFSMVEDIRKYEA' A
#
# COMPACT_ATOMS: atom_id res chain seq x y z
N MET A 1 -16.38 16.58 -6.15
CA MET A 1 -15.63 15.31 -6.29
C MET A 1 -14.30 15.55 -5.63
N GLU A 2 -13.92 14.72 -4.65
CA GLU A 2 -12.51 14.68 -4.22
C GLU A 2 -11.69 14.17 -5.42
N GLU A 3 -10.59 14.84 -5.72
CA GLU A 3 -9.73 14.50 -6.85
C GLU A 3 -9.02 13.17 -6.58
N ILE A 4 -9.20 12.18 -7.45
CA ILE A 4 -8.59 10.86 -7.31
C ILE A 4 -7.08 11.03 -7.54
N ASN A 5 -6.29 10.77 -6.50
CA ASN A 5 -4.85 10.80 -6.58
C ASN A 5 -4.33 9.45 -7.10
N LEU A 6 -4.11 9.39 -8.42
CA LEU A 6 -3.57 8.21 -9.10
C LEU A 6 -2.09 7.94 -8.79
N SER A 7 -1.38 8.86 -8.12
CA SER A 7 0.02 8.66 -7.74
C SER A 7 0.21 7.84 -6.47
N LEU A 8 -0.86 7.59 -5.70
CA LEU A 8 -0.77 6.89 -4.42
C LEU A 8 -0.12 5.50 -4.55
N PRO A 9 -0.47 4.64 -5.54
CA PRO A 9 0.12 3.29 -5.65
C PRO A 9 1.62 3.32 -5.84
N SER A 10 2.12 4.15 -6.74
CA SER A 10 3.56 4.33 -6.95
C SER A 10 4.25 4.80 -5.67
N LYS A 11 3.68 5.78 -4.97
CA LYS A 11 4.26 6.30 -3.73
C LYS A 11 4.27 5.27 -2.59
N PHE A 12 3.30 4.37 -2.57
CA PHE A 12 3.26 3.27 -1.61
C PHE A 12 4.38 2.26 -1.89
N ILE A 13 4.62 1.94 -3.15
CA ILE A 13 5.73 1.08 -3.57
C ILE A 13 7.06 1.73 -3.19
N ASP A 14 7.27 3.00 -3.55
CA ASP A 14 8.48 3.75 -3.19
C ASP A 14 8.71 3.73 -1.67
N ALA A 15 7.67 4.02 -0.88
CA ALA A 15 7.76 3.98 0.58
C ALA A 15 8.04 2.57 1.13
N SER A 16 7.55 1.53 0.47
CA SER A 16 7.82 0.14 0.85
C SER A 16 9.28 -0.23 0.57
N VAL A 17 9.81 0.18 -0.58
CA VAL A 17 11.23 -0.02 -0.97
C VAL A 17 12.16 0.78 -0.06
N ASP A 18 11.78 2.00 0.32
CA ASP A 18 12.51 2.85 1.26
C ASP A 18 12.38 2.38 2.73
N GLU A 19 11.61 1.32 3.00
CA GLU A 19 11.27 0.82 4.36
C GLU A 19 10.62 1.89 5.27
N ASP A 20 9.98 2.90 4.68
CA ASP A 20 9.32 4.01 5.38
C ASP A 20 7.89 3.63 5.79
N PHE A 21 7.78 2.95 6.94
CA PHE A 21 6.51 2.47 7.49
C PHE A 21 5.47 3.57 7.69
N ASP A 22 5.84 4.69 8.31
CA ASP A 22 4.89 5.77 8.63
C ASP A 22 4.29 6.36 7.35
N LYS A 23 5.12 6.55 6.33
CA LYS A 23 4.69 7.04 5.02
C LYS A 23 3.83 6.00 4.30
N ALA A 24 4.23 4.73 4.29
CA ALA A 24 3.45 3.64 3.69
C ALA A 24 2.07 3.50 4.34
N LEU A 25 1.99 3.51 5.67
CA LEU A 25 0.74 3.44 6.43
C LEU A 25 -0.18 4.63 6.10
N LYS A 26 0.38 5.85 6.07
CA LYS A 26 -0.38 7.06 5.72
C LYS A 26 -0.94 6.96 4.30
N ILE A 27 -0.15 6.49 3.34
CA ILE A 27 -0.57 6.33 1.95
C ILE A 27 -1.66 5.25 1.84
N ALA A 28 -1.50 4.09 2.49
CA ALA A 28 -2.50 3.03 2.47
C ALA A 28 -3.85 3.50 3.05
N LYS A 29 -3.84 4.26 4.16
CA LYS A 29 -5.04 4.88 4.74
C LYS A 29 -5.69 5.89 3.79
N LEU A 30 -4.90 6.67 3.07
CA LEU A 30 -5.40 7.62 2.07
C LEU A 30 -6.08 6.89 0.90
N MET A 31 -5.48 5.82 0.39
CA MET A 31 -6.09 5.00 -0.65
C MET A 31 -7.40 4.37 -0.20
N ALA A 32 -7.42 3.75 0.98
CA ALA A 32 -8.61 3.14 1.55
C ALA A 32 -9.76 4.15 1.67
N LYS A 33 -9.44 5.38 2.12
CA LYS A 33 -10.39 6.49 2.17
C LYS A 33 -10.87 6.89 0.78
N GLN A 34 -9.95 7.07 -0.17
CA GLN A 34 -10.25 7.47 -1.55
C GLN A 34 -11.15 6.44 -2.27
N HIS A 35 -10.93 5.16 -2.03
CA HIS A 35 -11.70 4.08 -2.63
C HIS A 35 -12.94 3.68 -1.82
N HIS A 36 -13.21 4.39 -0.72
CA HIS A 36 -14.33 4.13 0.20
C HIS A 36 -14.41 2.67 0.67
N ARG A 37 -13.27 2.09 1.03
CA ARG A 37 -13.17 0.69 1.49
C ARG A 37 -12.35 0.53 2.76
N PRO A 38 -12.50 -0.58 3.49
CA PRO A 38 -11.66 -0.89 4.63
C PRO A 38 -10.18 -0.95 4.24
N LEU A 39 -9.31 -0.53 5.17
CA LEU A 39 -7.85 -0.62 4.98
C LEU A 39 -7.39 -2.05 4.70
N THR A 40 -8.01 -3.04 5.36
CA THR A 40 -7.70 -4.47 5.14
C THR A 40 -7.90 -4.90 3.69
N ASP A 41 -8.96 -4.42 3.04
CA ASP A 41 -9.28 -4.75 1.66
C ASP A 41 -8.34 -4.02 0.70
N GLU A 42 -8.01 -2.75 0.98
CA GLU A 42 -7.01 -2.00 0.22
C GLU A 42 -5.64 -2.69 0.26
N LEU A 43 -5.19 -3.13 1.44
CA LEU A 43 -3.91 -3.82 1.60
C LEU A 43 -3.89 -5.15 0.83
N LYS A 44 -5.01 -5.87 0.80
CA LYS A 44 -5.13 -7.09 -0.01
C LYS A 44 -4.97 -6.78 -1.49
N ILE A 45 -5.63 -5.73 -1.99
CA ILE A 45 -5.53 -5.31 -3.40
C ILE A 45 -4.11 -4.85 -3.72
N LEU A 46 -3.43 -4.15 -2.81
CA LEU A 46 -2.03 -3.74 -2.99
C LEU A 46 -1.11 -4.96 -3.11
N SER A 47 -1.27 -5.97 -2.26
CA SER A 47 -0.52 -7.23 -2.39
C SER A 47 -0.83 -7.96 -3.69
N ASP A 48 -2.11 -8.14 -4.03
CA ASP A 48 -2.52 -8.85 -5.25
C ASP A 48 -1.99 -8.12 -6.51
N SER A 49 -2.04 -6.78 -6.52
CA SER A 49 -1.50 -5.96 -7.60
C SER A 49 0.03 -6.08 -7.66
N ALA A 50 0.71 -6.00 -6.52
CA ALA A 50 2.16 -6.11 -6.45
C ALA A 50 2.66 -7.43 -7.06
N ALA A 51 1.97 -8.53 -6.79
CA ALA A 51 2.30 -9.85 -7.34
C ALA A 51 2.19 -9.94 -8.88
N MET A 52 1.37 -9.07 -9.50
CA MET A 52 1.09 -9.13 -10.94
C MET A 52 1.99 -8.21 -11.76
N VAL A 53 2.39 -7.06 -11.22
CA VAL A 53 3.05 -5.99 -12.01
C VAL A 53 4.44 -5.60 -11.53
N LEU A 54 4.86 -5.95 -10.32
CA LEU A 54 6.16 -5.50 -9.78
C LEU A 54 7.29 -6.50 -10.03
N SER A 55 8.52 -5.99 -9.98
CA SER A 55 9.71 -6.83 -9.89
C SER A 55 9.71 -7.64 -8.59
N ILE A 56 10.54 -8.69 -8.51
CA ILE A 56 10.61 -9.54 -7.30
C ILE A 56 10.99 -8.71 -6.08
N ASP A 57 11.96 -7.79 -6.20
CA ASP A 57 12.45 -6.98 -5.08
C ASP A 57 11.36 -6.02 -4.56
N GLU A 58 10.69 -5.30 -5.46
CA GLU A 58 9.58 -4.40 -5.12
C GLU A 58 8.37 -5.17 -4.55
N MET A 59 8.06 -6.34 -5.11
CA MET A 59 7.01 -7.20 -4.62
C MET A 59 7.31 -7.65 -3.18
N THR A 60 8.54 -8.09 -2.90
CA THR A 60 8.95 -8.49 -1.56
C THR A 60 8.85 -7.33 -0.58
N ALA A 61 9.33 -6.14 -0.95
CA ALA A 61 9.22 -4.94 -0.11
C ALA A 61 7.77 -4.60 0.22
N VAL A 62 6.89 -4.59 -0.78
CA VAL A 62 5.45 -4.35 -0.59
C VAL A 62 4.81 -5.40 0.30
N PHE A 63 5.16 -6.68 0.15
CA PHE A 63 4.59 -7.74 0.97
C PHE A 63 4.98 -7.60 2.44
N SER A 64 6.27 -7.37 2.71
CA SER A 64 6.76 -7.11 4.06
C SER A 64 6.05 -5.89 4.68
N MET A 65 5.94 -4.79 3.93
CA MET A 65 5.27 -3.58 4.40
C MET A 65 3.78 -3.82 4.69
N VAL A 66 3.07 -4.55 3.84
CA VAL A 66 1.66 -4.91 4.06
C VAL A 66 1.50 -5.78 5.31
N GLU A 67 2.38 -6.76 5.52
CA GLU A 67 2.34 -7.58 6.74
C GLU A 67 2.55 -6.75 8.01
N ASP A 68 3.49 -5.81 7.99
CA ASP A 68 3.77 -4.96 9.14
C ASP A 68 2.60 -4.03 9.45
N ILE A 69 1.99 -3.43 8.42
CA ILE A 69 0.77 -2.63 8.58
C ILE A 69 -0.37 -3.47 9.15
N ARG A 70 -0.54 -4.72 8.69
CA ARG A 70 -1.57 -5.63 9.22
C ARG A 70 -1.36 -5.96 10.70
N LYS A 71 -0.11 -6.17 11.13
CA LYS A 71 0.22 -6.43 12.54
C LYS A 71 -0.02 -5.20 13.43
N TYR A 72 0.18 -4.00 12.91
CA TYR A 72 -0.04 -2.76 13.66
C TYR A 72 -1.52 -2.46 13.92
N GLU A 73 -2.41 -2.80 12.99
CA GLU A 73 -3.86 -2.55 13.10
C GLU A 73 -4.64 -3.71 13.76
N ALA A 74 -4.01 -4.86 14.03
CA ALA A 74 -4.59 -6.04 14.68
C ALA A 74 -4.50 -5.98 16.21
#